data_AF-U2U4A1-F1
#
_entry.id   AF-U2U4A1-F1
#
_cell.length_a   1.000
_cell.length_b   1.000
_cell.length_c   1.000
_cell.angle_alpha   90.00
_cell.angle_beta   90.00
_cell.angle_gamma   90.00
#
_symmetry.space_group_name_H-M   'P 1'
#
loop_
_entity.id
_entity.type
_entity.pdbx_description
1 polymer ?
#
loop_
_entity_poly.entity_id
_entity_poly.type
_entity_poly.pdbx_seq_one_letter_code
_entity_poly.pdbx_strand_id
1 'polypeptide(L)'
;MIPAIQTIITALISAVFSSGLLSIVLYKIQRRDKLRDEAKSNDSALAKMLLGLGHDKLLYLTDKFMRRGAITLKEKTNLNYLYVPYRALGGNGDCETGFNECQKLPIIGDDEAEERDAAIKRKDYGIEK
;
A
#
# COMPACT_ATOMS: atom_id res chain seq x y z
N MET A 1 29.65 -50.47 -30.62
CA MET A 1 29.46 -50.59 -29.16
C MET A 1 28.84 -51.94 -28.86
N ILE A 2 29.23 -52.60 -27.76
CA ILE A 2 28.61 -53.87 -27.36
C ILE A 2 27.16 -53.58 -26.94
N PRO A 3 26.14 -54.26 -27.49
CA PRO A 3 24.73 -53.97 -27.22
C PRO A 3 24.37 -54.03 -25.73
N ALA A 4 25.02 -54.93 -24.97
CA ALA A 4 24.86 -55.01 -23.52
C ALA A 4 25.30 -53.73 -22.77
N ILE A 5 26.38 -53.07 -23.23
CA ILE A 5 26.87 -51.82 -22.64
C ILE A 5 25.86 -50.69 -22.89
N GLN A 6 25.26 -50.64 -24.08
CA GLN A 6 24.26 -49.63 -24.45
C GLN A 6 22.97 -49.78 -23.62
N THR A 7 22.54 -51.01 -23.35
CA THR A 7 21.37 -51.30 -22.49
C THR A 7 21.61 -50.86 -21.04
N ILE A 8 22.80 -51.12 -20.49
CA ILE A 8 23.16 -50.71 -19.12
C ILE A 8 23.18 -49.18 -18.99
N ILE A 9 23.77 -48.47 -19.96
CA ILE A 9 23.80 -47.01 -19.97
C ILE A 9 22.37 -46.44 -20.06
N THR A 10 21.52 -47.01 -20.90
CA THR A 10 20.13 -46.54 -21.08
C THR A 10 19.28 -46.81 -19.83
N ALA A 11 19.45 -47.97 -19.19
CA ALA A 11 18.79 -48.31 -17.93
C ALA A 11 19.18 -47.33 -16.82
N LEU A 12 20.46 -46.98 -16.70
CA LEU A 12 20.95 -46.02 -15.71
C LEU A 12 20.41 -44.60 -15.96
N ILE A 13 20.38 -44.14 -17.22
CA ILE A 13 19.77 -42.84 -17.57
C ILE A 13 18.27 -42.86 -17.24
N SER A 14 17.54 -43.92 -17.58
CA SER A 14 16.11 -44.05 -17.27
C SER A 14 15.82 -44.13 -15.77
N ALA A 15 16.73 -44.67 -14.96
CA ALA A 15 16.61 -44.71 -13.51
C ALA A 15 16.87 -43.34 -12.85
N VAL A 16 17.75 -42.51 -13.41
CA VAL A 16 17.94 -41.11 -12.96
C VAL A 16 16.75 -40.23 -13.35
N PHE A 17 16.14 -40.49 -14.51
CA PHE A 17 14.87 -39.91 -14.93
C PHE A 17 13.65 -40.58 -14.28
N SER A 18 13.84 -41.59 -13.44
CA SER A 18 12.73 -42.22 -12.72
C SER A 18 12.04 -41.19 -11.84
N SER A 19 10.72 -41.33 -11.74
CA SER A 19 9.79 -40.36 -11.16
C SER A 19 10.21 -39.77 -9.80
N GLY A 20 10.99 -40.48 -8.98
CA GLY A 20 11.37 -40.05 -7.64
C GLY A 20 12.30 -38.82 -7.56
N LEU A 21 13.39 -38.79 -8.33
CA LEU A 21 14.36 -37.68 -8.29
C LEU A 21 13.75 -36.38 -8.84
N LEU A 22 13.04 -36.49 -9.97
CA LEU A 22 12.28 -35.37 -10.53
C LEU A 22 11.19 -34.88 -9.57
N SER A 23 10.51 -35.79 -8.85
CA SER A 23 9.50 -35.40 -7.85
C SER A 23 10.09 -34.56 -6.71
N ILE A 24 11.31 -34.86 -6.25
CA ILE A 24 11.98 -34.08 -5.19
C ILE A 24 12.36 -32.68 -5.71
N VAL A 25 12.87 -32.58 -6.94
CA VAL A 25 13.21 -31.31 -7.57
C VAL A 25 11.96 -30.46 -7.79
N LEU A 26 10.90 -31.05 -8.37
CA LEU A 26 9.62 -30.38 -8.58
C LEU A 26 8.98 -29.94 -7.26
N TYR A 27 9.01 -30.77 -6.23
CA TYR A 27 8.52 -30.41 -4.89
C TYR A 27 9.26 -29.20 -4.31
N LYS A 28 10.59 -29.13 -4.45
CA LYS A 28 11.36 -27.95 -4.00
C LYS A 28 11.03 -26.70 -4.81
N ILE A 29 10.85 -26.79 -6.12
CA ILE A 29 10.46 -25.67 -6.98
C ILE A 29 9.06 -25.18 -6.60
N GLN A 30 8.07 -26.08 -6.56
CA GLN A 30 6.69 -25.77 -6.18
C GLN A 30 6.59 -25.16 -4.79
N ARG A 31 7.37 -25.66 -3.82
CA ARG A 31 7.42 -25.08 -2.47
C ARG A 31 7.96 -23.65 -2.48
N ARG A 32 9.01 -23.38 -3.28
CA ARG A 32 9.54 -22.01 -3.43
C ARG A 32 8.53 -21.10 -4.10
N ASP A 33 7.88 -21.55 -5.17
CA ASP A 33 6.89 -20.75 -5.89
C ASP A 33 5.68 -20.44 -5.01
N LYS A 34 5.16 -21.43 -4.27
CA LYS A 34 4.08 -21.22 -3.29
C LYS A 34 4.45 -20.16 -2.24
N LEU A 35 5.65 -20.23 -1.65
CA LEU A 35 6.11 -19.23 -0.68
C LEU A 35 6.25 -17.83 -1.31
N ARG A 36 6.68 -17.74 -2.58
CA ARG A 36 6.77 -16.46 -3.30
C ARG A 36 5.39 -15.89 -3.63
N ASP A 37 4.43 -16.73 -3.98
CA ASP A 37 3.07 -16.30 -4.29
C ASP A 37 2.33 -15.88 -3.02
N GLU A 38 2.54 -16.58 -1.89
CA GLU A 38 2.07 -16.15 -0.56
C GLU A 38 2.70 -14.83 -0.12
N ALA A 39 4.01 -14.63 -0.35
CA ALA A 39 4.66 -13.35 -0.06
C ALA A 39 4.07 -12.21 -0.91
N LYS A 40 3.91 -12.41 -2.22
CA LYS A 40 3.28 -11.42 -3.12
C LYS A 40 1.84 -11.12 -2.75
N SER A 41 1.06 -12.13 -2.34
CA SER A 41 -0.33 -11.93 -1.95
C SER A 41 -0.42 -11.13 -0.65
N ASN A 42 0.46 -11.40 0.32
CA ASN A 42 0.60 -10.61 1.53
C ASN A 42 1.03 -9.18 1.23
N ASP A 43 2.02 -8.96 0.36
CA ASP A 43 2.45 -7.63 -0.07
C ASP A 43 1.30 -6.86 -0.73
N SER A 44 0.49 -7.53 -1.56
CA SER A 44 -0.72 -6.97 -2.15
C SER A 44 -1.77 -6.60 -1.09
N ALA A 45 -1.97 -7.45 -0.07
CA ALA A 45 -2.92 -7.16 1.01
C ALA A 45 -2.46 -5.97 1.85
N LEU A 46 -1.16 -5.90 2.19
CA LEU A 46 -0.55 -4.77 2.89
C LEU A 46 -0.67 -3.49 2.06
N ALA A 47 -0.39 -3.53 0.76
CA ALA A 47 -0.53 -2.38 -0.13
C ALA A 47 -1.98 -1.86 -0.16
N LYS A 48 -2.98 -2.76 -0.23
CA LYS A 48 -4.41 -2.38 -0.17
C LYS A 48 -4.78 -1.78 1.18
N MET A 49 -4.27 -2.32 2.27
CA MET A 49 -4.50 -1.78 3.61
C MET A 49 -3.88 -0.38 3.76
N LEU A 50 -2.64 -0.19 3.31
CA LEU A 50 -1.97 1.12 3.28
C LEU A 50 -2.73 2.12 2.42
N LEU A 51 -3.25 1.69 1.27
CA LEU A 51 -4.08 2.52 0.40
C LEU A 51 -5.37 2.96 1.11
N GLY A 52 -6.06 2.04 1.80
CA GLY A 52 -7.26 2.34 2.59
C GLY A 52 -6.99 3.30 3.74
N LEU A 53 -5.89 3.11 4.48
CA LEU A 53 -5.47 4.02 5.54
C LEU A 53 -5.08 5.41 5.00
N GLY A 54 -4.41 5.45 3.85
CA GLY A 54 -4.09 6.70 3.16
C GLY A 54 -5.34 7.45 2.72
N HIS A 55 -6.33 6.73 2.17
CA HIS A 55 -7.62 7.29 1.78
C HIS A 55 -8.35 7.91 2.98
N ASP A 56 -8.54 7.14 4.06
CA ASP A 56 -9.18 7.60 5.29
C ASP A 56 -8.49 8.86 5.85
N LYS A 57 -7.16 8.83 5.93
CA LYS A 57 -6.39 9.94 6.48
C LYS A 57 -6.47 11.21 5.62
N LEU A 58 -6.40 11.08 4.29
CA LEU A 58 -6.54 12.20 3.38
C LEU A 58 -7.94 12.80 3.47
N LEU A 59 -8.98 11.97 3.50
CA LEU A 59 -10.37 12.43 3.61
C LEU A 59 -10.57 13.22 4.91
N TYR A 60 -10.14 12.66 6.05
CA TYR A 60 -10.23 13.33 7.35
C TYR A 60 -9.49 14.68 7.38
N LEU A 61 -8.24 14.72 6.91
CA LEU A 61 -7.44 15.94 6.95
C LEU A 61 -7.97 17.01 6.01
N THR A 62 -8.37 16.63 4.80
CA THR A 62 -8.90 17.58 3.83
C THR A 62 -10.22 18.17 4.31
N ASP A 63 -11.14 17.36 4.85
CA ASP A 63 -12.37 17.86 5.47
C ASP A 63 -12.08 18.81 6.64
N LYS A 64 -11.16 18.44 7.54
CA LYS A 64 -10.74 19.30 8.67
C LYS A 64 -10.28 20.68 8.17
N PHE A 65 -9.38 20.72 7.19
CA PHE A 65 -8.80 21.98 6.73
C PHE A 65 -9.81 22.80 5.92
N MET A 66 -10.66 22.15 5.14
CA MET A 66 -11.76 22.81 4.42
C MET A 66 -12.79 23.41 5.38
N ARG A 67 -13.18 22.69 6.45
CA ARG A 67 -14.05 23.24 7.52
C ARG A 67 -13.41 24.43 8.23
N ARG A 68 -12.10 24.41 8.47
CA ARG A 68 -11.36 25.54 9.04
C ARG A 68 -11.22 26.73 8.07
N GLY A 69 -11.30 26.46 6.76
CA GLY A 69 -11.14 27.47 5.70
C GLY A 69 -9.72 28.02 5.57
N ALA A 70 -8.73 27.36 6.16
CA ALA A 70 -7.32 27.76 6.16
C ALA A 70 -6.42 26.57 6.49
N ILE A 71 -5.15 26.65 6.10
CA ILE A 71 -4.15 25.58 6.30
C ILE A 71 -2.82 26.14 6.77
N THR A 72 -2.08 25.43 7.61
CA THR A 72 -0.71 25.85 7.95
C THR A 72 0.28 25.34 6.90
N LEU A 73 1.46 25.97 6.82
CA LEU A 73 2.51 25.51 5.89
C LEU A 73 2.93 24.07 6.17
N LYS A 74 2.97 23.69 7.45
CA LYS A 74 3.29 22.33 7.92
C LYS A 74 2.22 21.34 7.48
N GLU A 75 0.95 21.67 7.67
CA GLU A 75 -0.17 20.80 7.26
C GLU A 75 -0.24 20.63 5.74
N LYS A 76 0.00 21.71 4.97
CA LYS A 76 0.05 21.67 3.50
C LYS A 76 1.16 20.75 3.01
N THR A 77 2.34 20.85 3.62
CA THR A 77 3.49 19.98 3.34
C THR A 77 3.18 18.53 3.71
N ASN A 78 2.55 18.29 4.86
CA ASN A 78 2.15 16.96 5.29
C ASN A 78 1.11 16.32 4.35
N LEU A 79 0.15 17.09 3.83
CA LEU A 79 -0.77 16.59 2.80
C LEU A 79 -0.05 16.11 1.55
N ASN A 80 0.99 16.82 1.09
CA ASN A 80 1.80 16.37 -0.04
C ASN A 80 2.47 15.02 0.24
N TYR A 81 3.05 14.88 1.43
CA TYR A 81 3.70 13.62 1.84
C TYR A 81 2.74 12.44 1.95
N LEU A 82 1.45 12.68 2.19
CA LEU A 82 0.43 11.63 2.19
C LEU A 82 -0.12 11.35 0.79
N TYR A 83 -0.40 12.41 0.02
CA TYR A 83 -1.07 12.31 -1.27
C TYR A 83 -0.21 11.67 -2.35
N VAL A 84 1.08 12.03 -2.43
CA VAL A 84 2.00 11.49 -3.46
C VAL A 84 2.12 9.97 -3.40
N PRO A 85 2.47 9.34 -2.25
CA PRO A 85 2.53 7.88 -2.18
C PRO A 85 1.16 7.22 -2.29
N TYR A 86 0.10 7.86 -1.79
CA TYR A 86 -1.28 7.36 -1.95
C TYR A 86 -1.67 7.22 -3.44
N ARG A 87 -1.39 8.24 -4.25
CA ARG A 87 -1.63 8.18 -5.71
C ARG A 87 -0.74 7.17 -6.40
N ALA A 88 0.52 7.07 -6.02
CA ALA A 88 1.44 6.06 -6.56
C ALA A 88 0.97 4.62 -6.27
N LEU A 89 0.26 4.40 -5.16
CA LEU A 89 -0.36 3.11 -4.80
C LEU A 89 -1.71 2.83 -5.48
N GLY A 90 -2.16 3.70 -6.39
CA GLY A 90 -3.43 3.53 -7.12
C GLY A 90 -4.65 4.16 -6.45
N GLY A 91 -4.45 5.22 -5.65
CA GLY A 91 -5.51 5.99 -5.02
C GLY A 91 -6.55 6.59 -5.97
N ASN A 92 -7.79 6.73 -5.50
CA ASN A 92 -8.93 7.19 -6.28
C ASN A 92 -8.97 8.72 -6.45
N GLY A 93 -9.88 9.22 -7.30
CA GLY A 93 -10.04 10.65 -7.62
C GLY A 93 -10.72 11.50 -6.52
N ASP A 94 -11.37 10.90 -5.53
CA ASP A 94 -12.08 11.65 -4.49
C ASP A 94 -11.10 12.41 -3.59
N CYS A 95 -10.02 11.74 -3.14
CA CYS A 95 -8.97 12.38 -2.35
C CYS A 95 -8.18 13.43 -3.15
N GLU A 96 -8.12 13.31 -4.48
CA GLU A 96 -7.46 14.28 -5.36
C GLU A 96 -8.18 15.63 -5.34
N THR A 97 -9.52 15.62 -5.34
CA THR A 97 -10.32 16.85 -5.26
C THR A 97 -10.08 17.56 -3.92
N GLY A 98 -10.25 16.86 -2.79
CA GLY A 98 -10.03 17.44 -1.45
C GLY A 98 -8.61 17.95 -1.25
N PHE A 99 -7.61 17.21 -1.75
CA PHE A 99 -6.22 17.63 -1.72
C PHE A 99 -6.00 18.93 -2.51
N ASN A 100 -6.51 19.02 -3.74
CA ASN A 100 -6.35 20.19 -4.60
C ASN A 100 -7.06 21.43 -4.04
N GLU A 101 -8.25 21.27 -3.45
CA GLU A 101 -8.93 22.38 -2.76
C GLU A 101 -8.13 22.87 -1.55
N CYS A 102 -7.57 21.95 -0.76
CA CYS A 102 -6.68 22.33 0.34
C CYS A 102 -5.43 23.10 -0.11
N GLN A 103 -4.92 22.86 -1.34
CA GLN A 103 -3.80 23.62 -1.87
C GLN A 103 -4.13 25.10 -2.13
N LYS A 104 -5.41 25.44 -2.30
CA LYS A 104 -5.91 26.80 -2.57
C LYS A 104 -6.23 27.59 -1.30
N LEU A 105 -6.28 26.92 -0.13
CA LEU A 105 -6.59 27.56 1.14
C LEU A 105 -5.54 28.62 1.52
N PRO A 106 -5.96 29.70 2.20
CA PRO A 106 -5.03 30.68 2.76
C PRO A 106 -4.12 30.03 3.80
N ILE A 107 -2.86 30.46 3.82
CA ILE A 107 -1.88 29.99 4.80
C ILE A 107 -1.98 30.84 6.06
N ILE A 108 -2.14 30.18 7.20
CA ILE A 108 -2.19 30.83 8.53
C ILE A 108 -1.09 30.25 9.45
N GLY A 109 -0.85 30.94 10.57
CA GLY A 109 0.05 30.46 11.62
C GLY A 109 -0.51 29.26 12.38
N ASP A 110 0.38 28.49 13.02
CA ASP A 110 -0.03 27.30 13.79
C ASP A 110 -0.94 27.69 14.98
N ASP A 111 -0.63 28.77 15.71
CA ASP A 111 -1.45 29.26 16.83
C ASP A 111 -2.87 29.65 16.38
N GLU A 112 -2.97 30.37 15.26
CA GLU A 112 -4.26 30.77 14.68
C GLU A 112 -5.07 29.55 14.21
N ALA A 113 -4.40 28.55 13.66
CA ALA A 113 -5.04 27.31 13.23
C ALA A 113 -5.62 26.53 14.42
N GLU A 114 -4.88 26.46 15.52
CA GLU A 114 -5.31 25.83 16.77
C GLU A 114 -6.50 26.55 17.40
N GLU A 115 -6.49 27.89 17.41
CA GLU A 115 -7.60 28.69 17.91
C GLU A 115 -8.88 28.44 17.12
N ARG A 116 -8.80 28.48 15.78
CA ARG A 116 -9.95 28.20 14.89
C ARG A 116 -10.46 26.77 15.06
N ASP A 117 -9.56 25.79 15.15
CA ASP A 117 -9.93 24.39 15.38
C ASP A 117 -10.63 24.22 16.74
N ALA A 118 -10.17 24.91 17.79
CA ALA A 118 -10.78 24.89 19.11
C ALA A 118 -12.17 25.53 19.10
N ALA A 119 -12.34 26.67 18.42
CA ALA A 119 -13.63 27.34 18.27
C ALA A 119 -14.65 26.45 17.54
N ILE A 120 -14.25 25.80 16.43
CA ILE A 120 -15.11 24.85 15.69
C ILE A 120 -15.54 23.70 16.61
N LYS A 121 -14.62 23.12 17.39
CA LYS A 121 -14.94 22.04 18.34
C LYS A 121 -15.91 22.50 19.42
N ARG A 122 -15.71 23.69 20.01
CA ARG A 122 -16.63 24.23 21.03
C ARG A 122 -18.04 24.38 20.49
N LYS A 123 -18.18 24.87 19.25
CA LYS A 123 -19.45 24.95 18.54
C LYS A 123 -20.06 23.57 18.30
N ASP A 124 -19.28 22.61 17.80
CA ASP A 124 -19.73 21.24 17.55
C ASP A 124 -20.21 20.54 18.83
N TYR A 125 -19.61 20.85 19.99
CA TYR A 125 -20.00 20.34 21.30
C TYR A 125 -21.15 21.12 21.96
N GLY A 126 -21.68 22.18 21.32
CA GLY A 126 -22.75 23.01 21.88
C GLY A 126 -22.35 23.78 23.14
N ILE A 127 -21.05 24.06 23.30
CA ILE A 127 -20.52 24.83 24.44
C ILE A 127 -20.77 26.34 24.24
N GLU A 128 -20.74 26.80 23.00
CA GLU A 128 -21.09 28.17 22.61
C GLU A 128 -22.55 28.20 22.11
N LYS A 129 -23.38 29.02 22.76
CA LYS A 129 -24.79 29.29 22.38
C LYS A 129 -24.88 30.39 21.33
#